data_AF-A0A9X0R2J5-F1
#
_entry.id   AF-A0A9X0R2J5-F1
#
_cell.length_a   1.000
_cell.length_b   1.000
_cell.length_c   1.000
_cell.angle_alpha   90.00
_cell.angle_beta   90.00
_cell.angle_gamma   90.00
#
_symmetry.space_group_name_H-M   'P 1'
#
loop_
_entity.id
_entity.type
_entity.pdbx_description
1 polymer ?
#
loop_
_entity_poly.entity_id
_entity_poly.type
_entity_poly.pdbx_seq_one_letter_code
_entity_poly.pdbx_strand_id
1 'polypeptide(L)' 'MAQQGKESAPPDDNRHERARDLGEAALGKLAEGREAEADQLIEKAKRLDKSALKEIVEDLDEDAGSNPDAAKRAPG' A
#
# COMPACT_ATOMS: atom_id res chain seq x y z
N MET A 1 -17.61 -23.90 16.09
CA MET A 1 -17.09 -22.52 16.18
C MET A 1 -15.63 -22.62 16.61
N ALA A 2 -14.70 -22.65 15.65
CA ALA A 2 -13.26 -22.67 15.95
C ALA A 2 -12.80 -21.22 16.11
N GLN A 3 -12.40 -20.87 17.33
CA GLN A 3 -11.69 -19.63 17.63
C GLN A 3 -10.31 -19.76 17.00
N GLN A 4 -10.15 -19.21 15.78
CA GLN A 4 -8.83 -19.07 15.17
C GLN A 4 -8.03 -18.08 16.01
N GLY A 5 -6.82 -18.53 16.36
CA GLY A 5 -5.95 -17.91 17.33
C GLY A 5 -5.68 -16.44 17.03
N LYS A 6 -5.80 -15.64 18.08
CA LYS A 6 -4.86 -14.54 18.33
C LYS A 6 -3.47 -15.18 18.53
N GLU A 7 -2.90 -15.71 17.46
CA GLU A 7 -1.49 -16.01 17.44
C GLU A 7 -0.82 -14.66 17.36
N SER A 8 -0.12 -14.31 18.43
CA SER A 8 0.70 -13.12 18.52
C SER A 8 1.65 -13.13 17.32
N ALA A 9 1.27 -12.42 16.26
CA ALA A 9 2.13 -12.25 15.12
C ALA A 9 3.49 -11.74 15.63
N PRO A 10 4.62 -12.22 15.09
CA PRO A 10 5.92 -11.77 15.52
C PRO A 10 5.95 -10.23 15.55
N PRO A 11 6.72 -9.59 16.44
CA PRO A 11 6.70 -8.12 16.58
C PRO A 11 6.99 -7.36 15.28
N ASP A 12 7.60 -8.02 14.29
CA ASP A 12 7.80 -7.54 12.92
C ASP A 12 6.51 -7.58 12.06
N ASP A 13 5.68 -8.62 12.16
CA ASP A 13 4.40 -8.73 11.42
C ASP A 13 3.48 -7.55 11.72
N ASN A 14 3.35 -7.20 13.00
CA ASN A 14 2.45 -6.12 13.41
C ASN A 14 2.96 -4.73 12.95
N ARG A 15 4.27 -4.56 12.72
CA ARG A 15 4.81 -3.33 12.10
C ARG A 15 4.58 -3.33 10.61
N HIS A 16 4.76 -4.48 9.97
CA HIS A 16 4.53 -4.67 8.55
C HIS A 16 3.07 -4.42 8.18
N GLU A 17 2.12 -5.05 8.88
CA GLU A 17 0.68 -4.83 8.71
C GLU A 17 0.29 -3.37 8.91
N ARG A 18 0.82 -2.71 9.96
CA ARG A 18 0.56 -1.28 10.21
C ARG A 18 1.16 -0.37 9.14
N ALA A 19 2.34 -0.70 8.63
CA ALA A 19 2.96 0.05 7.55
C ALA A 19 2.15 -0.11 6.25
N ARG A 20 1.58 -1.29 6.02
CA ARG A 20 0.68 -1.56 4.90
C ARG A 20 -0.60 -0.74 5.00
N ASP A 21 -1.27 -0.78 6.15
CA ASP A 21 -2.52 -0.04 6.41
C ASP A 21 -2.33 1.48 6.24
N LEU A 22 -1.20 2.02 6.73
CA LEU A 22 -0.83 3.42 6.52
C LEU A 22 -0.54 3.75 5.04
N GLY A 23 0.08 2.82 4.31
CA GLY A 23 0.32 2.95 2.88
C GLY A 23 -0.98 2.97 2.07
N GLU A 24 -1.91 2.06 2.35
CA GLU A 24 -3.23 2.02 1.74
C GLU A 24 -4.05 3.28 2.05
N ALA A 25 -4.02 3.75 3.31
CA ALA A 25 -4.64 5.02 3.68
C ALA A 25 -4.02 6.20 2.93
N ALA A 26 -2.70 6.19 2.71
CA ALA A 26 -2.02 7.22 1.93
C ALA A 26 -2.46 7.22 0.47
N LEU A 27 -2.61 6.04 -0.15
CA LEU A 27 -3.14 5.91 -1.50
C LEU A 27 -4.57 6.46 -1.60
N GLY A 28 -5.41 6.20 -0.60
CA GLY A 28 -6.73 6.82 -0.50
C GLY A 28 -6.66 8.35 -0.47
N LYS A 29 -5.74 8.92 0.31
CA LYS A 29 -5.52 10.37 0.37
C LYS A 29 -5.01 10.94 -0.96
N LEU A 30 -4.13 10.24 -1.67
CA LEU A 30 -3.69 10.63 -3.01
C LEU A 30 -4.87 10.64 -3.99
N ALA A 31 -5.73 9.62 -3.96
CA ALA A 31 -6.92 9.57 -4.79
C ALA A 31 -7.93 10.70 -4.51
N GLU A 32 -7.98 11.18 -3.26
CA GLU A 32 -8.76 12.37 -2.87
C GLU A 32 -8.08 13.72 -3.24
N GLY A 33 -6.87 13.71 -3.80
CA GLY A 33 -6.08 14.91 -4.09
C GLY A 33 -5.40 15.52 -2.86
N ARG A 34 -5.32 14.79 -1.75
CA ARG A 34 -4.74 15.23 -0.47
C ARG A 34 -3.30 14.75 -0.32
N GLU A 35 -2.44 15.19 -1.23
CA GLU A 35 -1.05 14.73 -1.34
C GLU A 35 -0.24 14.95 -0.05
N ALA A 36 -0.40 16.11 0.60
CA ALA A 36 0.32 16.40 1.85
C ALA A 36 -0.04 15.46 3.00
N GLU A 37 -1.29 15.01 3.09
CA GLU A 37 -1.72 14.03 4.09
C GLU A 37 -1.19 12.64 3.76
N ALA A 38 -1.17 12.29 2.47
CA ALA A 38 -0.61 11.03 2.00
C ALA A 38 0.90 10.93 2.28
N ASP A 39 1.67 11.97 2.00
CA ASP A 39 3.12 12.00 2.28
C ASP A 39 3.42 11.75 3.76
N GLN A 40 2.63 12.33 4.66
CA GLN A 40 2.79 12.11 6.10
C GLN A 40 2.51 10.65 6.50
N LEU A 41 1.54 10.01 5.87
CA LEU A 41 1.20 8.60 6.10
C LEU A 41 2.29 7.68 5.52
N ILE A 42 2.80 7.97 4.32
CA ILE A 42 3.92 7.26 3.69
C ILE A 42 5.19 7.37 4.54
N GLU A 43 5.53 8.55 5.04
CA GLU A 43 6.66 8.75 5.96
C GLU A 43 6.53 7.90 7.23
N LYS A 44 5.33 7.84 7.83
CA LYS A 44 5.08 7.01 9.02
C LYS A 44 5.21 5.52 8.69
N ALA A 45 4.65 5.08 7.56
CA ALA A 45 4.76 3.70 7.08
C ALA A 45 6.23 3.32 6.82
N LYS A 46 7.02 4.19 6.14
CA LYS A 46 8.47 3.99 5.92
C LYS A 46 9.27 3.83 7.22
N ARG A 47 8.84 4.50 8.30
CA ARG A 47 9.51 4.40 9.61
C ARG A 47 9.14 3.11 10.33
N LEU A 48 7.97 2.55 10.07
CA LEU A 48 7.54 1.27 10.63
C LEU A 48 8.16 0.12 9.86
N ASP A 49 7.91 0.05 8.55
CA ASP A 49 8.47 -0.94 7.65
C ASP A 49 8.45 -0.41 6.20
N LYS A 50 9.64 -0.26 5.61
CA LYS A 50 9.78 0.20 4.21
C LYS A 50 9.40 -0.89 3.21
N SER A 51 9.54 -2.16 3.58
CA SER A 51 9.27 -3.30 2.72
C SER A 51 7.77 -3.41 2.44
N ALA A 52 6.92 -3.16 3.45
CA ALA A 52 5.47 -3.14 3.28
C ALA A 52 4.99 -2.13 2.22
N LEU A 53 5.60 -0.94 2.18
CA LEU A 53 5.29 0.05 1.14
C LEU A 53 5.81 -0.36 -0.24
N LYS A 54 6.95 -1.05 -0.28
CA LYS A 54 7.51 -1.55 -1.54
C LYS A 54 6.58 -2.60 -2.15
N GLU A 55 6.03 -3.50 -1.33
CA GLU A 55 5.04 -4.49 -1.77
C GLU A 55 3.76 -3.83 -2.27
N ILE A 56 3.24 -2.79 -1.59
CA ILE A 56 2.08 -2.04 -2.10
C ILE A 56 2.35 -1.42 -3.48
N VAL A 57 3.54 -0.85 -3.67
CA VAL A 57 3.91 -0.25 -4.96
C VAL A 57 4.11 -1.32 -6.03
N GLU A 58 4.69 -2.47 -5.68
CA GLU A 58 4.82 -3.62 -6.58
C GLU A 58 3.44 -4.19 -6.95
N ASP A 59 2.54 -4.39 -5.99
CA ASP A 59 1.14 -4.79 -6.21
C ASP A 59 0.43 -3.82 -7.18
N LEU A 60 0.64 -2.51 -7.01
CA LEU A 60 0.08 -1.48 -7.89
C LEU A 60 0.71 -1.46 -9.28
N ASP A 61 2.02 -1.66 -9.40
CA ASP A 61 2.74 -1.68 -10.67
C ASP A 61 2.42 -2.96 -11.47
N GLU A 62 2.23 -4.10 -10.79
CA GLU A 62 1.78 -5.35 -11.39
C GLU A 62 0.32 -5.28 -11.88
N ASP A 63 -0.56 -4.58 -11.15
CA ASP A 63 -1.94 -4.29 -11.58
C ASP A 63 -1.97 -3.27 -12.75
N ALA A 64 -1.12 -2.23 -12.70
CA ALA A 64 -0.99 -1.24 -13.75
C ALA A 64 -0.28 -1.77 -15.01
N GLY A 65 0.62 -2.75 -14.86
CA GLY A 65 1.42 -3.35 -15.92
C GLY A 65 0.69 -4.39 -16.75
N SER A 66 -0.47 -4.88 -16.29
CA SER A 66 -1.27 -5.89 -17.00
C SER A 66 -2.21 -5.32 -18.07
N ASN A 67 -2.18 -4.00 -18.34
CA ASN A 67 -2.97 -3.41 -19.43
C ASN A 67 -2.10 -2.89 -20.60
N PRO A 68 -1.64 -3.76 -21.52
CA PRO A 68 -0.97 -3.33 -22.76
C PRO A 68 -1.86 -2.48 -23.69
N ASP A 69 -3.15 -2.29 -23.36
CA ASP A 69 -4.11 -1.47 -24.12
C ASP A 69 -4.17 0.00 -23.69
N ALA A 70 -3.63 0.39 -22.52
CA ALA A 70 -3.60 1.80 -22.09
C ALA A 70 -2.71 2.67 -23.01
N ALA A 71 -1.70 2.07 -23.63
CA ALA A 71 -0.81 2.76 -24.58
C ALA A 71 -1.40 2.89 -26.00
N LYS A 72 -2.53 2.24 -26.33
CA LYS A 72 -3.07 2.20 -27.70
C LYS A 72 -4.31 3.08 -27.95
N ARG A 73 -4.79 3.82 -26.95
CA ARG A 73 -6.01 4.65 -27.06
C ARG A 73 -5.74 6.16 -27.01
N ALA A 74 -4.65 6.62 -27.63
CA ALA A 74 -4.55 8.00 -28.08
C ALA A 74 -4.98 8.04 -29.57
N PRO A 75 -6.24 8.39 -29.90
CA PRO A 75 -6.58 8.74 -31.28
C PRO A 75 -5.88 10.06 -31.63
N GLY A 76 -5.06 10.02 -32.68
CA GLY A 76 -4.55 11.21 -33.36
C GLY A 76 -5.63 11.95 -34.13
#